data_AF-A0A847DTR5-F1
#
_entry.id   AF-A0A847DTR5-F1
#
_cell.length_a   1.000
_cell.length_b   1.000
_cell.length_c   1.000
_cell.angle_alpha   90.00
_cell.angle_beta   90.00
_cell.angle_gamma   90.00
#
_symmetry.space_group_name_H-M   'P 1'
#
loop_
_entity.id
_entity.type
_entity.pdbx_description
1 polymer ?
#
loop_
_entity_poly.entity_id
_entity_poly.type
_entity_poly.pdbx_seq_one_letter_code
_entity_poly.pdbx_strand_id
1 'polypeptide(L)' 'GGQHRDYLERALLDYRDDRRKNPIMAGQAKALSRDDIRNLAAYYAQLPGPLSTQR' A
#
# COMPACT_ATOMS: atom_id res chain seq x y z
N GLY A 1 4.66 15.79 0.76
CA GLY A 1 4.19 14.51 1.30
C GLY A 1 3.14 13.96 0.36
N GLY A 2 3.40 12.82 -0.27
CA GLY A 2 2.51 12.24 -1.29
C GLY A 2 3.12 11.02 -1.96
N GLN A 3 4.44 11.03 -2.16
CA GLN A 3 5.19 9.91 -2.73
C GLN A 3 4.95 8.57 -2.02
N HIS A 4 4.86 8.57 -0.68
CA HIS A 4 4.58 7.35 0.08
C HIS A 4 3.18 6.82 -0.17
N ARG A 5 2.17 7.70 -0.23
CA ARG A 5 0.79 7.32 -0.54
C ARG A 5 0.68 6.74 -1.94
N ASP A 6 1.21 7.45 -2.93
CA ASP A 6 1.11 7.03 -4.34
C ASP A 6 1.82 5.70 -4.59
N TYR A 7 2.96 5.49 -3.92
CA TYR A 7 3.67 4.20 -3.94
C TYR A 7 2.84 3.08 -3.30
N LEU A 8 2.25 3.31 -2.13
CA LEU A 8 1.44 2.30 -1.44
C LEU A 8 0.20 1.93 -2.26
N GLU A 9 -0.48 2.93 -2.84
CA GLU A 9 -1.63 2.72 -3.73
C GLU A 9 -1.22 1.88 -4.95
N ARG A 10 -0.12 2.26 -5.62
CA ARG A 10 0.40 1.53 -6.78
C ARG A 10 0.76 0.08 -6.40
N ALA A 11 1.47 -0.12 -5.29
CA ALA A 11 1.91 -1.44 -4.87
C ALA A 11 0.71 -2.37 -4.58
N LEU A 12 -0.31 -1.87 -3.88
CA LEU A 12 -1.53 -2.62 -3.58
C LEU A 12 -2.32 -2.97 -4.86
N LEU A 13 -2.41 -2.03 -5.82
CA LEU A 13 -2.99 -2.31 -7.13
C LEU A 13 -2.19 -3.36 -7.90
N ASP A 14 -0.87 -3.27 -7.89
CA ASP A 14 0.00 -4.23 -8.58
C ASP A 14 -0.08 -5.64 -7.97
N TYR A 15 -0.27 -5.77 -6.65
CA TYR A 15 -0.52 -7.06 -6.00
C TYR A 15 -1.89 -7.64 -6.37
N ARG A 16 -2.92 -6.78 -6.45
CA ARG A 16 -4.27 -7.19 -6.82
C ARG A 16 -4.35 -7.65 -8.28
N ASP A 17 -3.71 -6.90 -9.17
CA ASP A 17 -3.71 -7.11 -10.62
C ASP A 17 -2.61 -8.10 -11.07
N ASP A 18 -1.97 -8.80 -10.11
CA ASP A 18 -0.90 -9.79 -10.32
C ASP A 18 0.34 -9.29 -11.08
N ARG A 19 0.53 -7.96 -11.15
CA ARG A 19 1.73 -7.32 -11.71
C ARG A 19 2.93 -7.49 -10.77
N ARG A 20 2.68 -7.58 -9.46
CA ARG A 20 3.69 -7.83 -8.44
C ARG A 20 3.46 -9.20 -7.81
N LYS A 21 4.39 -10.13 -8.08
CA LYS A 21 4.27 -11.52 -7.63
C LYS A 21 4.63 -11.65 -6.14
N ASN A 22 3.60 -11.77 -5.31
CA ASN A 22 3.70 -12.22 -3.93
C ASN A 22 2.36 -12.87 -3.54
N PRO A 23 2.29 -14.20 -3.39
CA PRO A 23 1.02 -14.89 -3.18
C PRO A 23 0.32 -14.51 -1.87
N ILE A 24 1.07 -14.13 -0.83
CA ILE A 24 0.50 -13.66 0.44
C ILE A 24 -0.18 -12.31 0.21
N MET A 25 0.56 -11.33 -0.33
CA MET A 25 0.02 -9.98 -0.56
C MET A 25 -1.06 -9.94 -1.64
N ALA A 26 -0.96 -10.79 -2.68
CA ALA A 26 -1.99 -10.93 -3.70
C ALA A 26 -3.29 -11.49 -3.11
N GLY A 27 -3.20 -12.47 -2.20
CA GLY A 27 -4.36 -12.96 -1.45
C GLY A 27 -5.05 -11.88 -0.63
N GLN A 28 -4.27 -11.02 0.05
CA GLN A 28 -4.81 -9.89 0.81
C GLN A 28 -5.42 -8.82 -0.11
N ALA A 29 -4.72 -8.46 -1.19
CA ALA A 29 -5.11 -7.36 -2.07
C ALA A 29 -6.29 -7.71 -2.99
N LYS A 30 -6.50 -8.99 -3.32
CA LYS A 30 -7.62 -9.46 -4.16
C LYS A 30 -9.00 -9.13 -3.60
N ALA A 31 -9.14 -9.06 -2.29
CA ALA A 31 -10.41 -8.76 -1.63
C ALA A 31 -10.71 -7.25 -1.56
N LEU A 32 -9.75 -6.38 -1.91
CA LEU A 32 -9.87 -4.94 -1.73
C LEU A 32 -10.43 -4.26 -2.98
N SER A 33 -11.40 -3.36 -2.77
CA SER A 33 -11.84 -2.44 -3.82
C SER A 33 -10.76 -1.38 -4.10
N ARG A 34 -10.93 -0.64 -5.20
CA ARG A 34 -10.04 0.51 -5.49
C ARG A 34 -10.11 1.57 -4.39
N ASP A 35 -11.29 1.75 -3.79
CA ASP A 35 -11.48 2.76 -2.75
C ASP A 35 -10.82 2.34 -1.43
N ASP A 36 -10.91 1.05 -1.09
CA ASP A 36 -10.19 0.50 0.06
C ASP A 36 -8.68 0.68 -0.08
N ILE A 37 -8.15 0.41 -1.28
CA ILE A 37 -6.72 0.60 -1.58
C ILE A 37 -6.32 2.07 -1.40
N ARG A 38 -7.11 3.02 -1.91
CA ARG A 38 -6.84 4.46 -1.75
C ARG A 38 -6.85 4.88 -0.28
N ASN A 39 -7.81 4.38 0.49
CA ASN A 39 -7.96 4.68 1.92
C ASN A 39 -6.81 4.09 2.74
N LEU A 40 -6.44 2.82 2.49
CA LEU A 40 -5.31 2.17 3.15
C LEU A 40 -4.00 2.89 2.82
N ALA A 41 -3.77 3.24 1.55
CA ALA A 41 -2.58 3.98 1.13
C ALA A 41 -2.48 5.34 1.82
N ALA A 42 -3.61 6.06 1.97
CA ALA A 42 -3.65 7.32 2.69
C ALA A 42 -3.36 7.14 4.19
N TYR A 43 -3.97 6.14 4.81
CA TYR A 43 -3.78 5.81 6.23
C TYR A 43 -2.33 5.44 6.55
N TYR A 44 -1.77 4.46 5.84
CA TYR A 44 -0.40 3.99 6.07
C TYR A 44 0.66 5.06 5.74
N ALA A 45 0.39 5.96 4.79
CA ALA A 45 1.29 7.06 4.49
C ALA A 45 1.37 8.12 5.59
N GLN A 46 0.40 8.16 6.51
CA GLN A 46 0.39 9.06 7.67
C GLN A 46 1.05 8.44 8.91
N LEU A 47 1.23 7.12 8.94
CA LEU A 47 1.83 6.46 10.09
C LEU A 47 3.32 6.82 10.20
N PRO A 48 3.82 7.07 11.42
CA PRO A 48 5.25 7.24 11.65
C PRO A 48 5.98 5.96 11.24
N GLY A 49 6.95 6.08 10.33
CA GLY A 49 7.74 4.95 9.88
C GLY A 49 8.61 4.40 11.02
N PRO A 50 8.90 3.08 11.05
CA PRO A 50 9.82 2.48 12.02
C PRO A 50 11.26 2.99 11.88
N LEU A 51 11.56 3.73 10.80
CA LEU A 51 12.81 4.45 10.56
C LEU A 51 12.68 5.94 10.86
N SER A 52 11.83 6.31 11.83
CA SER A 52 11.99 7.59 12.51
C SER A 52 13.29 7.51 13.28
N THR A 53 14.43 7.71 12.61
CA THR A 53 15.69 8.03 13.28
C THR A 53 15.38 9.28 14.08
N GLN A 54 15.09 9.07 15.36
CA GLN A 54 15.09 10.09 16.37
C GLN A 54 16.52 10.61 16.38
N ARG A 55 16.72 11.77 15.73
CA ARG A 55 17.90 12.59 15.90
C ARG A 55 17.80 13.34 17.22
#